data_AF-A0A914R2M8-F1
#
_entry.id   AF-A0A914R2M8-F1
#
_cell.length_a   1.000
_cell.length_b   1.000
_cell.length_c   1.000
_cell.angle_alpha   90.00
_cell.angle_beta   90.00
_cell.angle_gamma   90.00
#
_symmetry.space_group_name_H-M   'P 1'
#
loop_
_entity.id
_entity.type
_entity.pdbx_description
1 polymer ?
#
loop_
_entity_poly.entity_id
_entity_poly.type
_entity_poly.pdbx_seq_one_letter_code
_entity_poly.pdbx_strand_id
1 'polypeptide(L)' 'QKDYVKCKVAASQAISDSQKLKGHDNNQLYFKALCSIMDDYLRCSHPIINRHCGTEAWDLVTTVN' A
#
# COMPACT_ATOMS: atom_id res chain seq x y z
N GLN A 1 -1.91 -7.46 -16.13
CA GLN A 1 -2.67 -6.31 -15.61
C GLN A 1 -3.74 -6.66 -14.57
N LYS A 2 -4.41 -7.82 -14.62
CA LYS A 2 -5.47 -8.18 -13.65
C LYS A 2 -4.99 -8.26 -12.18
N ASP A 3 -3.73 -8.62 -11.93
CA ASP A 3 -3.23 -8.80 -10.56
C ASP A 3 -2.92 -7.48 -9.84
N TYR A 4 -2.50 -6.43 -10.57
CA TYR A 4 -2.36 -5.08 -10.01
C TYR A 4 -3.70 -4.53 -9.51
N VAL A 5 -4.77 -4.77 -10.28
CA VAL A 5 -6.12 -4.35 -9.90
C VAL A 5 -6.56 -5.02 -8.59
N LYS A 6 -6.19 -6.28 -8.36
CA LYS A 6 -6.46 -6.96 -7.08
C LYS A 6 -5.74 -6.29 -5.91
N CYS A 7 -4.44 -5.99 -6.06
CA CYS A 7 -3.68 -5.26 -5.04
C CYS A 7 -4.32 -3.90 -4.73
N LYS A 8 -4.69 -3.14 -5.77
CA LYS A 8 -5.36 -1.84 -5.62
C LYS A 8 -6.71 -1.94 -4.90
N VAL A 9 -7.54 -2.91 -5.28
CA VAL A 9 -8.87 -3.11 -4.67
C VAL A 9 -8.73 -3.48 -3.19
N ALA A 10 -7.82 -4.40 -2.86
CA ALA A 10 -7.56 -4.80 -1.48
C ALA A 10 -7.09 -3.60 -0.63
N ALA A 11 -6.13 -2.82 -1.12
CA ALA A 11 -5.66 -1.62 -0.43
C ALA A 11 -6.77 -0.58 -0.27
N SER A 12 -7.59 -0.37 -1.30
CA SER A 12 -8.71 0.58 -1.26
C SER A 12 -9.76 0.20 -0.21
N GLN A 13 -10.07 -1.10 -0.11
CA GLN A 13 -10.97 -1.61 0.92
C GLN A 13 -10.38 -1.41 2.31
N ALA A 14 -9.11 -1.77 2.53
CA ALA A 14 -8.46 -1.62 3.82
C ALA A 14 -8.36 -0.14 4.26
N ILE A 15 -8.10 0.78 3.33
CA ILE A 15 -8.12 2.23 3.59
C ILE A 15 -9.52 2.65 4.03
N SER A 16 -10.57 2.21 3.32
CA SER A 16 -11.96 2.49 3.69
C SER A 16 -12.27 2.00 5.11
N ASP A 17 -11.88 0.78 5.44
CA ASP A 17 -12.11 0.18 6.76
C ASP A 17 -11.33 0.90 7.87
N SER A 18 -10.16 1.46 7.55
CA SER A 18 -9.34 2.23 8.49
C SER A 18 -9.92 3.61 8.83
N GLN A 19 -10.84 4.15 8.01
CA GLN A 19 -11.44 5.48 8.26
C GLN A 19 -12.16 5.56 9.61
N LYS A 20 -12.64 4.43 10.14
CA LYS A 20 -13.24 4.35 11.48
C LYS A 20 -12.29 4.72 12.63
N LEU A 21 -10.98 4.72 12.38
CA LEU A 21 -9.94 5.08 13.36
C LEU A 21 -9.66 6.60 13.38
N LYS A 22 -10.16 7.35 12.39
CA LYS A 22 -9.89 8.77 12.22
C LYS A 22 -10.68 9.60 13.24
N GLY A 23 -10.02 10.52 13.94
CA GLY A 23 -10.69 11.54 14.79
C GLY A 23 -11.09 11.12 16.20
N HIS A 24 -10.70 9.92 16.67
CA HIS A 24 -11.06 9.38 17.98
C HIS A 24 -9.87 9.37 18.98
N ASP A 25 -9.03 10.41 19.01
CA ASP A 25 -7.69 10.45 19.65
C ASP A 25 -6.68 9.40 19.13
N ASN A 26 -7.13 8.52 18.23
CA ASN A 26 -6.40 7.39 17.66
C ASN A 26 -5.73 7.70 16.33
N ASN A 27 -5.43 8.97 16.03
CA ASN A 27 -4.80 9.35 14.76
C ASN A 27 -3.46 8.64 14.56
N GLN A 28 -2.71 8.35 15.63
CA GLN A 28 -1.49 7.56 15.55
C GLN A 28 -1.76 6.11 15.07
N LEU A 29 -2.83 5.47 15.56
CA LEU A 29 -3.24 4.13 15.11
C LEU A 29 -3.76 4.17 13.67
N TYR A 30 -4.49 5.22 13.30
CA TYR A 30 -4.93 5.45 11.94
C TYR A 30 -3.74 5.58 10.97
N PHE A 31 -2.76 6.42 11.28
CA PHE A 31 -1.56 6.57 10.45
C PHE A 31 -0.74 5.27 10.39
N LYS A 32 -0.59 4.57 11.51
CA LYS A 32 0.09 3.26 11.53
C LYS A 32 -0.63 2.25 10.63
N ALA A 33 -1.96 2.23 10.66
CA ALA A 33 -2.75 1.38 9.77
C ALA A 33 -2.55 1.76 8.30
N LEU A 34 -2.57 3.06 7.96
CA LEU A 34 -2.32 3.53 6.59
C LEU A 34 -0.92 3.14 6.10
N CYS A 35 0.12 3.31 6.91
CA CYS A 35 1.48 2.89 6.56
C CYS A 35 1.55 1.39 6.29
N SER A 36 0.93 0.57 7.14
CA SER A 36 0.87 -0.89 6.94
C SER A 36 0.16 -1.27 5.64
N ILE A 37 -0.98 -0.62 5.34
CA ILE A 37 -1.75 -0.89 4.11
C ILE A 37 -0.93 -0.52 2.86
N MET A 38 -0.17 0.58 2.92
CA MET A 38 0.70 1.00 1.83
C MET A 38 1.87 0.04 1.62
N ASP A 39 2.51 -0.44 2.69
CA ASP A 39 3.57 -1.45 2.59
C ASP A 39 3.04 -2.76 1.95
N ASP A 40 1.88 -3.24 2.41
CA ASP A 40 1.22 -4.42 1.83
C ASP A 40 0.90 -4.23 0.33
N TYR A 41 0.37 -3.06 -0.03
CA TYR A 41 0.09 -2.72 -1.43
C TYR A 41 1.35 -2.71 -2.30
N LEU A 42 2.44 -2.11 -1.82
CA LEU A 42 3.70 -2.05 -2.54
C LEU A 42 4.29 -3.45 -2.72
N ARG A 43 4.31 -4.28 -1.66
CA ARG A 43 4.79 -5.68 -1.73
C ARG A 43 3.94 -6.53 -2.67
N CYS A 44 2.62 -6.39 -2.63
CA CYS A 44 1.71 -7.05 -3.57
C CYS A 44 2.01 -6.65 -5.02
N SER A 45 2.34 -5.38 -5.23
CA SER A 45 2.60 -4.80 -6.55
C SER A 45 4.03 -5.04 -7.05
N HIS A 46 4.99 -5.39 -6.17
CA HIS A 46 6.41 -5.53 -6.49
C HIS A 46 6.70 -6.39 -7.73
N PRO A 47 6.15 -7.62 -7.88
CA PRO A 47 6.40 -8.42 -9.09
C PRO A 47 5.89 -7.76 -10.37
N ILE A 48 4.80 -6.98 -10.27
CA ILE A 48 4.18 -6.30 -11.42
C ILE A 48 4.99 -5.06 -11.79
N ILE A 49 5.41 -4.29 -10.79
CA ILE A 49 6.29 -3.13 -10.94
C ILE A 49 7.58 -3.58 -11.64
N ASN A 50 8.28 -4.60 -11.13
CA ASN A 50 9.52 -5.08 -11.75
C ASN A 50 9.32 -5.53 -13.20
N ARG A 51 8.21 -6.21 -13.47
CA ARG A 51 7.89 -6.69 -14.83
C ARG A 51 7.64 -5.55 -15.82
N HIS A 52 7.07 -4.42 -15.39
CA HIS A 52 6.68 -3.32 -16.29
C HIS A 52 7.67 -2.15 -16.30
N CYS A 53 8.33 -1.92 -15.18
CA CYS A 53 9.14 -0.74 -14.92
C CYS A 53 10.64 -1.08 -14.72
N GLY A 54 11.00 -2.36 -14.69
CA GLY A 54 12.35 -2.81 -14.36
C GLY A 54 12.58 -2.95 -12.85
N THR A 55 13.60 -3.72 -12.47
CA THR A 55 13.93 -3.98 -11.06
C THR A 55 14.39 -2.74 -10.31
N GLU A 56 15.04 -1.80 -11.00
CA GLU A 56 15.50 -0.51 -10.45
C GLU A 56 14.33 0.36 -9.94
N ALA A 57 13.12 0.18 -10.48
CA ALA A 57 11.95 0.90 -10.01
C ALA A 57 11.59 0.53 -8.55
N TRP A 58 11.85 -0.71 -8.14
CA TRP A 58 11.62 -1.14 -6.77
C TRP A 58 12.67 -0.60 -5.80
N ASP A 59 13.92 -0.45 -6.24
CA ASP A 59 14.99 0.14 -5.44
C ASP A 59 14.66 1.60 -5.05
N LEU A 60 14.00 2.35 -5.95
CA LEU A 60 13.49 3.69 -5.65
C LEU A 60 12.35 3.66 -4.62
N VAL A 61 11.46 2.67 -4.70
CA VAL A 61 10.33 2.52 -3.77
C VAL A 61 10.83 2.19 -2.36
N THR A 62 11.83 1.32 -2.23
CA THR A 62 12.38 0.91 -0.92
C THR A 62 13.28 1.98 -0.29
N THR A 63 13.81 2.92 -1.07
CA THR A 63 14.65 4.03 -0.56
C THR A 63 13.84 5.06 0.25
N VAL A 64 12.53 5.19 -0.01
CA VAL A 64 11.65 6.18 0.63
C VAL A 64 10.90 5.58 1.84
N ASN A 65 10.96 4.26 2.02
CA ASN A 65 10.14 3.50 2.98
C ASN A 65 10.87 3.24 4.31
#